data_AF-A0A399QV24-F1
#
_entry.id   AF-A0A399QV24-F1
#
_cell.length_a   1.000
_cell.length_b   1.000
_cell.length_c   1.000
_cell.angle_alpha   90.00
_cell.angle_beta   90.00
_cell.angle_gamma   90.00
#
_symmetry.space_group_name_H-M   'P 1'
#
loop_
_entity.id
_entity.type
_entity.pdbx_description
1 polymer ?
#
loop_
_entity_poly.entity_id
_entity_poly.type
_entity_poly.pdbx_seq_one_letter_code
_entity_poly.pdbx_strand_id
1 'polypeptide(L)'
;MTKVWLIPVFMLALVGCASTATSGSAVQPPEWYEKRQAELTERGFPRIADMPTLPERQTAQDENVDPDSKRAKDLAARRRTALWQAMIKDPRSAPTYLTPQEIAAWGDEQLSRLEGQPGPADFLTDQEVASLRARFDRRRARR
;
A
#
# COMPACT_ATOMS: atom_id res chain seq x y z
N MET A 1 6.12 36.54 -43.95
CA MET A 1 6.90 36.39 -42.70
C MET A 1 5.92 36.27 -41.54
N THR A 2 5.82 35.12 -40.87
CA THR A 2 5.25 34.94 -39.49
C THR A 2 5.02 33.45 -39.18
N LYS A 3 6.09 32.66 -39.00
CA LYS A 3 5.96 31.26 -38.51
C LYS A 3 7.15 30.80 -37.63
N VAL A 4 7.83 31.74 -36.98
CA VAL A 4 8.98 31.46 -36.09
C VAL A 4 8.61 31.62 -34.61
N TRP A 5 7.39 32.08 -34.30
CA TRP A 5 6.98 32.51 -32.95
C TRP A 5 6.19 31.46 -32.16
N LEU A 6 6.33 30.16 -32.48
CA LEU A 6 5.67 29.07 -31.73
C LEU A 6 6.65 28.09 -31.09
N ILE A 7 7.92 28.12 -31.51
CA ILE A 7 8.97 27.24 -31.00
C ILE A 7 9.43 27.61 -29.57
N PRO A 8 9.57 28.89 -29.17
CA PRO A 8 10.07 29.21 -27.83
C PRO A 8 9.03 28.93 -26.73
N VAL A 9 7.73 28.97 -27.05
CA VAL A 9 6.64 28.68 -26.09
C VAL A 9 6.61 27.19 -25.73
N PHE A 10 6.87 26.31 -26.70
CA PHE A 10 6.86 24.86 -26.47
C PHE A 10 8.09 24.41 -25.66
N MET A 11 9.24 25.08 -25.82
CA MET A 11 10.44 24.81 -25.02
C MET A 11 10.30 25.27 -23.55
N LEU A 12 9.54 26.33 -23.27
CA LEU A 12 9.25 26.78 -21.90
C LEU A 12 8.33 25.80 -21.14
N ALA A 13 7.45 25.08 -21.85
CA ALA A 13 6.55 24.10 -21.23
C ALA A 13 7.28 22.80 -20.79
N LEU A 14 8.40 22.44 -21.44
CA LEU A 14 9.16 21.22 -21.13
C LEU A 14 10.07 21.35 -19.91
N VAL A 15 10.51 22.57 -19.55
CA VAL A 15 11.31 22.80 -18.33
C VAL A 15 10.44 22.79 -17.06
N GLY A 16 9.13 23.04 -17.19
CA GLY A 16 8.19 23.09 -16.06
C GLY A 16 7.75 21.72 -15.51
N CYS A 17 8.07 20.61 -16.18
CA CYS A 17 7.65 19.26 -15.75
C CYS A 17 8.75 18.44 -15.06
N ALA A 18 9.98 18.96 -14.96
CA ALA A 18 11.06 18.32 -14.20
C ALA A 18 11.24 18.90 -12.78
N SER A 19 10.53 19.99 -12.43
CA SER A 19 10.53 20.54 -11.08
C SER A 19 9.31 20.03 -10.31
N THR A 20 9.50 18.95 -9.57
CA THR A 20 8.67 18.67 -8.38
C THR A 20 9.01 19.71 -7.31
N ALA A 21 8.65 20.98 -7.56
CA ALA A 21 8.62 22.00 -6.53
C ALA A 21 7.40 21.72 -5.66
N THR A 22 7.65 21.20 -4.46
CA THR A 22 6.68 21.07 -3.37
C THR A 22 5.95 22.40 -3.20
N SER A 23 4.74 22.46 -3.71
CA SER A 23 3.78 23.50 -3.41
C SER A 23 2.98 23.06 -2.17
N GLY A 24 3.11 23.82 -1.07
CA GLY A 24 2.09 23.82 -0.02
C GLY A 24 2.48 23.29 1.36
N SER A 25 3.51 23.87 1.98
CA SER A 25 3.40 24.21 3.41
C SER A 25 4.33 25.37 3.72
N ALA A 26 3.85 26.44 4.36
CA ALA A 26 4.67 27.55 4.87
C ALA A 26 5.57 27.14 6.06
N VAL A 27 5.70 25.83 6.28
CA VAL A 27 6.53 25.25 7.32
C VAL A 27 7.85 24.92 6.66
N GLN A 28 8.91 25.59 7.11
CA GLN A 28 10.27 25.23 6.74
C GLN A 28 10.48 23.75 7.06
N PRO A 29 10.87 22.93 6.07
CA PRO A 29 11.11 21.53 6.32
C PRO A 29 12.24 21.42 7.37
N PRO A 30 12.15 20.47 8.31
CA PRO A 30 13.23 20.25 9.26
C PRO A 30 14.53 19.88 8.52
N GLU A 31 15.69 20.22 9.09
CA GLU A 31 17.01 19.98 8.48
C GLU A 31 17.24 18.52 8.03
N TRP A 32 16.65 17.55 8.74
CA TRP A 32 16.76 16.13 8.38
C TRP A 32 16.11 15.80 7.02
N TYR A 33 15.14 16.60 6.56
CA TYR A 33 14.41 16.37 5.31
C TYR A 33 15.29 16.62 4.09
N GLU A 34 16.02 17.73 4.05
CA GLU A 34 16.93 18.06 2.94
C GLU A 34 18.06 17.03 2.83
N LYS A 35 18.62 16.62 3.97
CA LYS A 35 19.63 15.55 4.03
C LYS A 35 19.10 14.23 3.49
N ARG A 36 17.87 13.85 3.87
CA ARG A 36 17.21 12.64 3.34
C ARG A 36 16.93 12.72 1.84
N GLN A 37 16.60 13.90 1.34
CA GLN A 37 16.31 14.09 -0.08
C GLN A 37 17.57 14.00 -0.94
N ALA A 38 18.70 14.56 -0.45
CA ALA A 38 20.00 14.37 -1.06
C ALA A 38 20.43 12.88 -1.07
N GLU A 39 20.28 12.17 0.06
CA GLU A 39 20.57 10.73 0.13
C GLU A 39 19.73 9.90 -0.85
N LEU A 40 18.45 10.20 -0.99
CA LEU A 40 17.55 9.51 -1.93
C LEU A 40 17.91 9.79 -3.39
N THR A 41 18.41 11.00 -3.68
CA THR A 41 18.82 11.39 -5.03
C THR A 41 20.12 10.72 -5.44
N GLU A 42 21.07 10.57 -4.50
CA GLU A 42 22.38 9.96 -4.76
C GLU A 42 22.37 8.42 -4.72
N ARG A 43 21.63 7.82 -3.77
CA ARG A 43 21.70 6.37 -3.48
C ARG A 43 20.43 5.61 -3.82
N GLY A 44 19.35 6.31 -4.18
CA GLY A 44 18.03 5.71 -4.31
C GLY A 44 17.47 5.26 -2.96
N PHE A 45 16.33 4.59 -2.98
CA PHE A 45 15.71 4.06 -1.76
C PHE A 45 16.51 2.86 -1.23
N PRO A 46 16.75 2.77 0.09
CA PRO A 46 17.34 1.57 0.67
C PRO A 46 16.45 0.36 0.38
N ARG A 47 17.04 -0.74 -0.10
CA ARG A 47 16.31 -2.00 -0.28
C ARG A 47 15.93 -2.53 1.10
N ILE A 48 14.65 -2.49 1.43
CA ILE A 48 14.13 -2.89 2.76
C ILE A 48 14.25 -4.41 2.97
N ALA A 49 14.34 -5.19 1.89
CA ALA A 49 14.74 -6.59 1.83
C ALA A 49 14.76 -7.00 0.35
N ASP A 50 15.27 -8.19 0.02
CA ASP A 50 14.94 -8.86 -1.24
C ASP A 50 13.47 -9.26 -1.20
N MET A 51 12.58 -8.30 -1.42
CA MET A 51 11.17 -8.59 -1.64
C MET A 51 11.08 -9.49 -2.87
N PRO A 52 10.37 -10.64 -2.78
CA PRO A 52 10.07 -11.43 -3.94
C PRO A 52 9.44 -10.51 -4.99
N THR A 53 10.14 -10.32 -6.10
CA THR A 53 9.58 -9.58 -7.22
C THR A 53 8.39 -10.41 -7.69
N LEU A 54 7.20 -9.86 -7.48
CA LEU A 54 6.02 -10.41 -8.13
C LEU A 54 6.34 -10.43 -9.63
N PRO A 55 6.19 -11.58 -10.32
CA PRO A 55 6.33 -11.59 -11.76
C PRO A 55 5.45 -10.47 -12.28
N GLU A 56 6.06 -9.57 -13.06
CA GLU A 56 5.40 -8.43 -13.65
C GLU A 56 4.06 -8.91 -14.17
N ARG A 57 2.97 -8.41 -13.56
CA ARG A 57 1.62 -8.80 -13.96
C ARG A 57 1.61 -8.58 -15.45
N GLN A 58 1.50 -9.64 -16.23
CA GLN A 58 1.26 -9.52 -17.65
C GLN A 58 -0.07 -8.76 -17.74
N THR A 59 0.01 -7.43 -17.88
CA THR A 59 -1.08 -6.56 -18.29
C THR A 59 -1.29 -6.83 -19.77
N ALA A 60 -1.53 -8.10 -20.09
CA ALA A 60 -1.86 -8.53 -21.42
C ALA A 60 -3.30 -8.06 -21.68
N GLN A 61 -3.39 -6.92 -22.37
CA GLN A 61 -4.47 -6.57 -23.31
C GLN A 61 -5.85 -6.17 -22.77
N ASP A 62 -6.11 -6.18 -21.47
CA ASP A 62 -7.47 -6.00 -20.94
C ASP A 62 -7.84 -4.59 -20.45
N GLU A 63 -6.95 -3.59 -20.57
CA GLU A 63 -7.15 -2.27 -19.95
C GLU A 63 -8.23 -1.38 -20.60
N ASN A 64 -8.81 -1.79 -21.74
CA ASN A 64 -9.86 -1.03 -22.43
C ASN A 64 -11.11 -1.88 -22.78
N VAL A 65 -11.48 -2.84 -21.93
CA VAL A 65 -12.75 -3.56 -22.09
C VAL A 65 -13.83 -2.83 -21.29
N ASP A 66 -14.88 -2.36 -21.97
CA ASP A 66 -16.08 -1.83 -21.33
C ASP A 66 -16.62 -2.84 -20.30
N PRO A 67 -16.73 -2.48 -19.01
CA PRO A 67 -17.13 -3.40 -17.93
C PRO A 67 -18.50 -4.03 -18.14
N ASP A 68 -19.40 -3.36 -18.88
CA ASP A 68 -20.76 -3.87 -19.13
C ASP A 68 -20.86 -4.74 -20.39
N SER A 69 -19.79 -4.82 -21.18
CA SER A 69 -19.75 -5.64 -22.39
C SER A 69 -19.85 -7.14 -22.07
N LYS A 70 -20.40 -7.91 -23.03
CA LYS A 70 -20.40 -9.39 -22.95
C LYS A 70 -18.99 -9.95 -22.78
N ARG A 71 -18.01 -9.33 -23.44
CA ARG A 71 -16.58 -9.69 -23.35
C ARG A 71 -16.04 -9.53 -21.93
N ALA A 72 -16.37 -8.44 -21.23
CA ALA A 72 -15.95 -8.24 -19.84
C ALA A 72 -16.54 -9.32 -18.91
N LYS A 73 -17.83 -9.66 -19.09
CA LYS A 73 -18.50 -10.70 -18.30
C LYS A 73 -17.87 -12.08 -18.49
N ASP A 74 -17.60 -12.46 -19.75
CA ASP A 74 -16.95 -13.73 -20.06
C ASP A 74 -15.53 -13.80 -19.47
N LEU A 75 -14.81 -12.68 -19.53
CA LEU A 75 -13.46 -12.58 -19.00
C LEU A 75 -13.43 -12.64 -17.47
N ALA A 76 -14.37 -11.95 -16.80
CA ALA A 76 -14.57 -12.05 -15.36
C ALA A 76 -14.91 -13.47 -14.93
N ALA A 77 -15.79 -14.16 -15.67
CA ALA A 77 -16.12 -15.57 -15.41
C ALA A 77 -14.88 -16.46 -15.52
N ARG A 78 -14.07 -16.31 -16.59
CA ARG A 78 -12.82 -17.07 -16.77
C ARG A 78 -11.82 -16.80 -15.66
N ARG A 79 -11.63 -15.54 -15.27
CA ARG A 79 -10.74 -15.15 -14.16
C ARG A 79 -11.20 -15.75 -12.83
N ARG A 80 -12.51 -15.70 -12.55
CA ARG A 80 -13.09 -16.31 -11.34
C ARG A 80 -12.86 -17.82 -11.31
N THR A 81 -13.08 -18.50 -12.43
CA THR A 81 -12.83 -19.94 -12.53
C THR A 81 -11.35 -20.27 -12.37
N ALA A 82 -10.45 -19.50 -12.99
CA ALA A 82 -9.01 -19.70 -12.86
C ALA A 82 -8.53 -19.48 -11.42
N LEU A 83 -9.03 -18.43 -10.74
CA LEU A 83 -8.72 -18.16 -9.34
C LEU A 83 -9.26 -19.26 -8.43
N TRP A 84 -10.49 -19.72 -8.66
CA TRP A 84 -11.07 -20.85 -7.92
C TRP A 84 -10.23 -22.11 -8.09
N GLN A 85 -9.83 -22.43 -9.32
CA GLN A 85 -8.96 -23.58 -9.62
C GLN A 85 -7.58 -23.46 -8.97
N ALA A 86 -6.99 -22.25 -8.96
CA ALA A 86 -5.72 -22.01 -8.30
C ALA A 86 -5.86 -22.18 -6.78
N MET A 87 -6.95 -21.67 -6.20
CA MET A 87 -7.25 -21.80 -4.78
C MET A 87 -7.35 -23.27 -4.38
N ILE A 88 -8.24 -24.06 -4.99
CA ILE A 88 -8.46 -25.47 -4.60
C ILE A 88 -7.24 -26.39 -4.82
N LYS A 89 -6.29 -25.98 -5.68
CA LYS A 89 -5.04 -26.72 -5.93
C LYS A 89 -3.94 -26.36 -4.94
N ASP A 90 -4.07 -25.24 -4.22
CA ASP A 90 -3.10 -24.84 -3.22
C ASP A 90 -3.23 -25.77 -1.99
N PRO A 91 -2.14 -26.44 -1.54
CA PRO A 91 -2.16 -27.26 -0.33
C PRO A 91 -2.69 -26.52 0.92
N ARG A 92 -2.54 -25.19 0.99
CA ARG A 92 -3.06 -24.35 2.08
C ARG A 92 -4.57 -24.20 2.06
N SER A 93 -5.22 -24.50 0.93
CA SER A 93 -6.68 -24.49 0.80
C SER A 93 -7.33 -25.81 1.20
N ALA A 94 -6.53 -26.82 1.58
CA ALA A 94 -7.05 -28.11 1.98
C ALA A 94 -8.09 -27.93 3.11
N PRO A 95 -9.23 -28.63 3.05
CA PRO A 95 -10.19 -28.62 4.14
C PRO A 95 -9.49 -28.94 5.46
N THR A 96 -9.81 -28.20 6.50
CA THR A 96 -9.30 -28.52 7.84
C THR A 96 -9.74 -29.93 8.21
N TYR A 97 -8.80 -30.73 8.72
CA TYR A 97 -9.10 -32.06 9.25
C TYR A 97 -9.67 -31.99 10.68
N LEU A 98 -9.66 -30.80 11.29
CA LEU A 98 -10.16 -30.56 12.64
C LEU A 98 -11.65 -30.27 12.63
N THR A 99 -12.36 -30.83 13.59
CA THR A 99 -13.74 -30.48 13.93
C THR A 99 -13.81 -29.07 14.51
N PRO A 100 -14.98 -28.40 14.46
CA PRO A 100 -15.15 -27.08 15.09
C PRO A 100 -14.76 -27.06 16.57
N GLN A 101 -15.01 -28.16 17.31
CA GLN A 101 -14.63 -28.30 18.72
C GLN A 101 -13.11 -28.35 18.90
N GLU A 102 -12.40 -29.06 18.03
CA GLU A 102 -10.93 -29.13 18.09
C GLU A 102 -10.27 -27.80 17.72
N ILE A 103 -10.87 -27.03 16.81
CA ILE A 103 -10.41 -25.67 16.48
C ILE A 103 -10.57 -24.74 17.69
N ALA A 104 -11.72 -24.82 18.38
CA ALA A 104 -11.96 -24.04 19.58
C ALA A 104 -10.96 -24.41 20.69
N ALA A 105 -10.75 -25.71 20.93
CA ALA A 105 -9.79 -26.19 21.92
C ALA A 105 -8.34 -25.76 21.60
N TRP A 106 -7.93 -25.79 20.32
CA TRP A 106 -6.63 -25.27 19.91
C TRP A 106 -6.51 -23.76 20.16
N GLY A 107 -7.57 -22.99 19.90
CA GLY A 107 -7.61 -21.56 20.17
C GLY A 107 -7.46 -21.25 21.66
N ASP A 108 -8.19 -21.97 22.50
CA ASP A 108 -8.10 -21.85 23.96
C ASP A 108 -6.70 -22.24 24.47
N GLU A 109 -6.09 -23.28 23.89
CA GLU A 109 -4.70 -23.65 24.18
C GLU A 109 -3.73 -22.52 23.80
N GLN A 110 -3.86 -21.90 22.63
CA GLN A 110 -3.01 -20.76 22.25
C GLN A 110 -3.21 -19.57 23.17
N LEU A 111 -4.44 -19.28 23.57
CA LEU A 111 -4.74 -18.18 24.47
C LEU A 111 -4.15 -18.42 25.86
N SER A 112 -4.29 -19.64 26.41
CA SER A 112 -3.71 -20.00 27.71
C SER A 112 -2.17 -19.94 27.72
N ARG A 113 -1.51 -20.15 26.59
CA ARG A 113 -0.06 -19.95 26.45
C ARG A 113 0.35 -18.48 26.52
N LEU A 114 -0.56 -17.57 26.19
CA LEU A 114 -0.38 -16.12 26.30
C LEU A 114 -0.78 -15.60 27.69
N GLU A 115 -1.68 -16.29 28.39
CA GLU A 115 -2.02 -15.96 29.77
C GLU A 115 -0.79 -16.15 30.69
N GLY A 116 -0.38 -15.06 31.35
CA GLY A 116 0.80 -15.04 32.21
C GLY A 116 2.11 -14.66 31.52
N GLN A 117 2.13 -14.51 30.19
CA GLN A 117 3.15 -13.69 29.54
C GLN A 117 2.70 -12.23 29.63
N PRO A 118 3.39 -11.34 30.36
CA PRO A 118 3.18 -9.92 30.16
C PRO A 118 3.57 -9.66 28.72
N GLY A 119 2.60 -9.49 27.82
CA GLY A 119 2.90 -8.89 26.53
C GLY A 119 3.64 -7.60 26.84
N PRO A 120 4.88 -7.38 26.36
CA PRO A 120 5.52 -6.09 26.52
C PRO A 120 4.75 -5.11 25.62
N ALA A 121 3.64 -4.62 26.14
CA ALA A 121 2.91 -3.49 25.62
C ALA A 121 3.12 -2.26 26.53
N ASP A 122 4.23 -2.22 27.26
CA ASP A 122 4.70 -1.03 27.98
C ASP A 122 5.68 -0.24 27.09
N PHE A 123 5.34 -0.12 25.80
CA PHE A 123 6.09 0.73 24.85
C PHE A 123 5.77 2.21 25.03
N LEU A 124 4.68 2.51 25.74
CA LEU A 124 4.26 3.86 26.06
C LEU A 124 3.79 3.89 27.50
N THR A 125 4.37 4.78 28.27
CA THR A 125 3.85 5.18 29.57
C THR A 125 2.46 5.79 29.42
N ASP A 126 1.67 5.77 30.51
CA ASP A 126 0.36 6.44 30.55
C ASP A 126 0.42 7.91 30.09
N GLN A 127 1.54 8.57 30.37
CA GLN A 127 1.81 9.94 29.93
C GLN A 127 1.95 10.05 28.41
N GLU A 128 2.66 9.13 27.77
CA GLU A 128 2.83 9.11 26.32
C GLU A 128 1.51 8.78 25.61
N VAL A 129 0.71 7.86 26.16
CA VAL A 129 -0.65 7.56 25.70
C VAL A 129 -1.55 8.80 25.76
N ALA A 130 -1.53 9.53 26.87
CA ALA A 130 -2.30 10.77 27.03
C ALA A 130 -1.85 11.84 26.02
N SER A 131 -0.54 11.97 25.78
CA SER A 131 0.03 12.93 24.83
C SER A 131 -0.39 12.64 23.38
N LEU A 132 -0.42 11.36 22.98
CA LEU A 132 -0.86 10.95 21.64
C LEU A 132 -2.35 11.19 21.48
N ARG A 133 -3.16 10.82 22.48
CA ARG A 133 -4.61 11.04 22.45
C ARG A 133 -4.95 12.51 22.25
N ALA A 134 -4.29 13.42 22.96
CA ALA A 134 -4.49 14.86 22.80
C ALA A 134 -4.17 15.38 21.38
N ARG A 135 -3.17 14.82 20.69
CA ARG A 135 -2.81 15.22 19.32
C ARG A 135 -3.84 14.80 18.27
N PHE A 136 -4.49 13.66 18.50
CA PHE A 136 -5.44 13.06 17.56
C PHE A 136 -6.91 13.28 17.93
N ASP A 137 -7.21 13.83 19.10
CA ASP A 137 -8.56 14.21 19.51
C ASP A 137 -9.02 15.48 18.77
N ARG A 138 -9.31 15.31 17.48
CA ARG A 138 -9.87 16.35 16.60
C ARG A 138 -11.35 16.11 16.43
N ARG A 139 -12.13 17.20 16.39
CA ARG A 139 -13.57 17.13 16.10
C ARG A 139 -13.78 16.39 14.78
N ARG A 140 -14.48 15.25 14.82
CA ARG A 140 -14.90 14.55 13.61
C ARG A 140 -15.79 15.48 12.79
N ALA A 141 -15.54 15.57 11.49
CA ALA A 141 -16.42 16.31 10.58
C ALA A 141 -17.84 15.75 10.74
N ARG A 142 -18.77 16.59 11.17
CA ARG A 142 -20.20 16.25 11.18
C ARG A 142 -20.68 16.30 9.73
N ARG A 143 -21.42 15.26 9.32
CA ARG A 143 -22.17 15.26 8.07
C ARG A 143 -23.38 16.17 8.18
#